data_AF-A0A9Q3HG52-F1
#
_entry.id   AF-A0A9Q3HG52-F1
#
_cell.length_a   1.000
_cell.length_b   1.000
_cell.length_c   1.000
_cell.angle_alpha   90.00
_cell.angle_beta   90.00
_cell.angle_gamma   90.00
#
_symmetry.space_group_name_H-M   'P 1'
#
loop_
_entity.id
_entity.type
_entity.pdbx_description
1 polymer ?
#
loop_
_entity_poly.entity_id
_entity_poly.type
_entity_poly.pdbx_seq_one_letter_code
_entity_poly.pdbx_strand_id
1 'polypeptide(L)'
;MQKMTQSVANLQADSSSEASRPPAFKTPSMKAPECFDGTRSFKVRTLIQSCQLIFHDVTEHFSQYRKKVLNSSSFLIGRAEKWIEPYISNLTNQDSNYLLN
;
A
#
# COMPACT_ATOMS: atom_id res chain seq x y z
N MET A 1 -67.73 3.49 -16.28
CA MET A 1 -67.24 2.12 -16.54
C MET A 1 -65.72 2.17 -16.38
N GLN A 2 -65.10 1.88 -15.22
CA GLN A 2 -64.79 0.54 -14.66
C GLN A 2 -64.18 -0.39 -15.74
N LYS A 3 -62.99 -1.02 -15.63
CA LYS A 3 -62.19 -1.44 -14.47
C LYS A 3 -60.73 -1.82 -14.88
N MET A 4 -59.81 -1.61 -13.95
CA MET A 4 -58.71 -2.49 -13.47
C MET A 4 -57.76 -3.20 -14.45
N THR A 5 -56.46 -2.95 -14.26
CA THR A 5 -55.51 -4.03 -13.96
C THR A 5 -54.38 -3.50 -13.07
N GLN A 6 -53.92 -4.37 -12.17
CA GLN A 6 -53.20 -4.13 -10.92
C GLN A 6 -51.82 -4.76 -11.02
N SER A 7 -50.79 -4.17 -10.41
CA SER A 7 -49.77 -4.97 -9.69
C SER A 7 -48.94 -4.08 -8.75
N VAL A 8 -48.85 -4.52 -7.50
CA VAL A 8 -48.04 -3.93 -6.41
C VAL A 8 -47.06 -4.98 -5.92
N ALA A 9 -45.79 -4.59 -5.80
CA ALA A 9 -44.73 -5.15 -4.94
C ALA A 9 -43.52 -4.19 -5.12
N ASN A 10 -43.19 -3.26 -4.24
CA ASN A 10 -42.70 -3.33 -2.86
C ASN A 10 -41.38 -4.07 -2.67
N LEU A 11 -40.44 -3.39 -1.98
CA LEU A 11 -39.13 -3.83 -1.45
C LEU A 11 -38.02 -3.89 -2.52
N GLN A 12 -36.83 -3.30 -2.38
CA GLN A 12 -36.05 -2.93 -1.22
C GLN A 12 -35.08 -1.79 -1.60
N ALA A 13 -34.77 -0.96 -0.62
CA ALA A 13 -33.61 -0.09 -0.64
C ALA A 13 -32.33 -0.90 -0.90
N ASP A 14 -31.49 -0.44 -1.82
CA ASP A 14 -30.06 -0.60 -1.65
C ASP A 14 -29.39 0.77 -1.71
N SER A 15 -29.21 1.28 -0.50
CA SER A 15 -28.28 2.34 -0.16
C SER A 15 -26.89 1.89 -0.58
N SER A 16 -26.48 2.19 -1.81
CA SER A 16 -25.08 2.50 -2.06
C SER A 16 -24.82 3.90 -1.49
N SER A 17 -24.87 3.97 -0.17
CA SER A 17 -24.13 4.96 0.61
C SER A 17 -22.71 4.78 0.14
N GLU A 18 -22.25 5.69 -0.71
CA GLU A 18 -20.84 5.89 -0.98
C GLU A 18 -20.25 6.25 0.38
N ALA A 19 -19.91 5.21 1.12
CA ALA A 19 -19.43 5.29 2.48
C ALA A 19 -18.27 6.26 2.40
N SER A 20 -18.52 7.47 2.93
CA SER A 20 -17.62 8.62 2.87
C SER A 20 -16.25 8.11 3.26
N ARG A 21 -15.42 7.82 2.26
CA ARG A 21 -14.07 7.31 2.50
C ARG A 21 -13.41 8.48 3.23
N PRO A 22 -12.90 8.27 4.46
CA PRO A 22 -12.25 9.34 5.17
C PRO A 22 -11.23 9.96 4.21
N PRO A 23 -11.20 11.30 4.09
CA PRO A 23 -10.33 11.97 3.13
C PRO A 23 -8.93 11.38 3.31
N ALA A 24 -8.35 10.88 2.22
CA ALA A 24 -7.02 10.30 2.25
C ALA A 24 -6.12 11.29 3.00
N PHE A 25 -5.54 10.84 4.12
CA PHE A 25 -4.65 11.67 4.91
C PHE A 25 -3.49 12.08 4.02
N LYS A 26 -3.54 13.31 3.53
CA LYS A 26 -2.51 13.90 2.69
C LYS A 26 -1.59 14.73 3.58
N THR A 27 -0.42 14.19 3.85
CA THR A 27 0.56 14.84 4.71
C THR A 27 1.19 16.02 3.95
N PRO A 28 1.26 17.24 4.52
CA PRO A 28 1.87 18.37 3.83
C PRO A 28 3.35 18.09 3.57
N SER A 29 3.74 17.98 2.29
CA SER A 29 5.13 17.83 1.82
C SER A 29 5.93 16.77 2.60
N MET A 30 5.56 15.49 2.46
CA MET A 30 6.31 14.38 3.06
C MET A 30 7.80 14.45 2.70
N LYS A 31 8.65 14.60 3.71
CA LYS A 31 10.10 14.47 3.56
C LYS A 31 10.44 13.01 3.28
N ALA A 32 11.38 12.78 2.36
CA ALA A 32 11.90 11.45 2.10
C ALA A 32 12.46 10.81 3.40
N PRO A 33 12.29 9.50 3.60
CA PRO A 33 12.86 8.79 4.74
C PRO A 33 14.39 8.98 4.82
N GLU A 34 14.92 8.99 6.04
CA GLU A 34 16.37 8.97 6.23
C GLU A 34 16.92 7.59 5.82
N CYS A 35 18.08 7.57 5.14
CA CYS A 35 18.73 6.32 4.80
C CYS A 35 19.20 5.55 6.05
N PHE A 36 19.11 4.22 6.00
CA PHE A 36 19.52 3.33 7.08
C PHE A 36 20.65 2.40 6.63
N ASP A 37 21.77 2.47 7.35
CA ASP A 37 23.00 1.74 7.03
C ASP A 37 23.16 0.41 7.77
N GLY A 38 22.27 0.10 8.72
CA GLY A 38 22.35 -1.07 9.58
C GLY A 38 23.14 -0.88 10.89
N THR A 39 23.55 0.34 11.25
CA THR A 39 24.38 0.57 12.45
C THR A 39 23.58 0.94 13.69
N ARG A 40 22.56 1.79 13.56
CA ARG A 40 21.79 2.34 14.68
C ARG A 40 20.40 1.72 14.76
N SER A 41 20.24 0.69 15.58
CA SER A 41 18.99 -0.07 15.69
C SER A 41 17.75 0.79 16.00
N PHE A 42 17.91 1.91 16.71
CA PHE A 42 16.76 2.80 17.00
C PHE A 42 16.24 3.54 15.75
N LYS A 43 17.09 3.77 14.73
CA LYS A 43 16.71 4.46 13.49
C LYS A 43 15.82 3.61 12.58
N VAL A 44 15.84 2.29 12.74
CA VAL A 44 15.00 1.38 11.95
C VAL A 44 13.51 1.69 12.14
N ARG A 45 13.10 2.04 13.36
CA ARG A 45 11.70 2.39 13.65
C ARG A 45 11.28 3.66 12.94
N THR A 46 12.15 4.67 12.91
CA THR A 46 11.90 5.91 12.19
C THR A 46 11.75 5.64 10.69
N LEU A 47 12.64 4.85 10.09
CA LEU A 47 12.52 4.45 8.69
C LEU A 47 11.18 3.74 8.41
N ILE A 48 10.81 2.75 9.23
CA ILE A 48 9.56 1.99 9.06
C ILE A 48 8.34 2.92 9.13
N GLN A 49 8.29 3.82 10.12
CA GLN A 49 7.20 4.77 10.28
C GLN A 49 7.10 5.74 9.09
N SER A 50 8.24 6.25 8.61
CA SER A 50 8.27 7.11 7.42
C SER A 50 7.77 6.37 6.17
N CYS A 51 8.20 5.13 5.94
CA CYS A 51 7.71 4.32 4.82
C CYS A 51 6.19 4.06 4.92
N GLN A 52 5.68 3.73 6.11
CA GLN A 52 4.25 3.51 6.32
C GLN A 52 3.42 4.75 5.98
N LEU A 53 3.88 5.94 6.38
CA LEU A 53 3.21 7.20 6.03
C LEU A 53 3.17 7.40 4.51
N ILE A 54 4.27 7.14 3.80
CA ILE A 54 4.34 7.28 2.32
C ILE A 54 3.36 6.31 1.65
N PHE A 55 3.29 5.07 2.14
CA PHE A 55 2.39 4.05 1.58
C PHE A 55 0.92 4.39 1.82
N HIS A 56 0.61 5.10 2.91
CA HIS A 56 -0.73 5.60 3.19
C HIS A 56 -1.09 6.85 2.40
N ASP A 57 -0.12 7.71 2.10
CA ASP A 57 -0.33 8.95 1.32
C ASP A 57 -0.58 8.63 -0.16
N VAL A 58 0.20 7.69 -0.72
CA VAL A 58 0.18 7.34 -2.16
C VAL A 58 -0.36 5.92 -2.38
N THR A 59 -1.58 5.67 -1.91
CA THR A 59 -2.18 4.32 -1.91
C THR A 59 -2.27 3.66 -3.29
N GLU A 60 -2.55 4.41 -4.36
CA GLU A 60 -2.65 3.87 -5.72
C GLU A 60 -1.29 3.36 -6.23
N HIS A 61 -0.23 4.12 -5.97
CA HIS A 61 1.13 3.76 -6.36
C HIS A 61 1.63 2.55 -5.58
N PHE A 62 1.29 2.46 -4.29
CA PHE A 62 1.72 1.39 -3.39
C PHE A 62 0.66 0.29 -3.19
N SER A 63 -0.23 0.09 -4.15
CA SER A 63 -1.26 -0.97 -4.11
C SER A 63 -0.66 -2.38 -4.03
N GLN A 64 0.51 -2.60 -4.62
CA GLN A 64 1.21 -3.88 -4.61
C GLN A 64 2.30 -3.93 -3.53
N TYR A 65 2.36 -5.02 -2.76
CA TYR A 65 3.38 -5.22 -1.72
C TYR A 65 4.80 -5.12 -2.29
N ARG A 66 5.03 -5.66 -3.50
CA ARG A 66 6.32 -5.55 -4.21
C ARG A 66 6.81 -4.11 -4.34
N LYS A 67 5.93 -3.17 -4.68
CA LYS A 67 6.29 -1.75 -4.82
C LYS A 67 6.68 -1.13 -3.48
N LYS A 68 6.01 -1.53 -2.39
CA LYS A 68 6.36 -1.11 -1.03
C LYS A 68 7.76 -1.60 -0.66
N VAL A 69 8.06 -2.88 -0.91
CA VAL A 69 9.37 -3.48 -0.61
C VAL A 69 10.48 -2.80 -1.40
N LEU A 70 10.30 -2.62 -2.72
CA LEU A 70 11.28 -1.95 -3.58
C LEU A 70 11.53 -0.51 -3.12
N ASN A 71 10.47 0.24 -2.83
CA ASN A 71 10.62 1.61 -2.34
C ASN A 71 11.32 1.66 -0.97
N SER A 72 10.92 0.83 0.00
CA SER A 72 11.60 0.78 1.30
C SER A 72 13.07 0.38 1.18
N SER A 73 13.39 -0.52 0.24
CA SER A 73 14.76 -0.98 0.02
C SER A 73 15.69 0.12 -0.52
N SER A 74 15.14 1.11 -1.24
CA SER A 74 15.92 2.24 -1.76
C SER A 74 16.49 3.16 -0.66
N PHE A 75 15.95 3.09 0.56
CA PHE A 75 16.45 3.81 1.73
C PHE A 75 17.45 2.98 2.55
N LEU A 76 17.72 1.74 2.17
CA LEU A 76 18.75 0.93 2.79
C LEU A 76 20.07 1.19 2.09
N ILE A 77 21.13 1.40 2.87
CA ILE A 77 22.49 1.62 2.38
C ILE A 77 23.46 0.72 3.13
N GLY A 78 24.69 0.57 2.62
CA GLY A 78 25.79 -0.02 3.38
C GLY A 78 25.53 -1.49 3.77
N ARG A 79 25.51 -1.81 5.07
CA ARG A 79 25.31 -3.20 5.52
C ARG A 79 23.86 -3.66 5.30
N ALA A 80 22.89 -2.76 5.49
CA ALA A 80 21.48 -3.10 5.32
C ALA A 80 21.14 -3.37 3.84
N GLU A 81 21.74 -2.61 2.92
CA GLU A 81 21.64 -2.84 1.48
C GLU A 81 22.21 -4.20 1.07
N LYS A 82 23.45 -4.49 1.48
CA LYS A 82 24.09 -5.79 1.21
C LYS A 82 23.29 -6.98 1.75
N TRP A 83 22.62 -6.79 2.88
CA TRP A 83 21.77 -7.82 3.46
C TRP A 83 20.51 -8.07 2.61
N ILE A 84 19.92 -7.02 2.03
CA ILE A 84 18.66 -7.15 1.29
C ILE A 84 18.85 -7.51 -0.20
N GLU A 85 20.00 -7.17 -0.78
CA GLU A 85 20.36 -7.37 -2.20
C GLU A 85 19.93 -8.73 -2.80
N PRO A 86 20.21 -9.90 -2.18
CA PRO A 86 19.83 -11.18 -2.78
C PRO A 86 18.30 -11.37 -2.87
N TYR A 87 17.54 -10.76 -1.95
CA TYR A 87 16.09 -10.86 -1.93
C TYR A 87 15.43 -9.89 -2.91
N ILE A 88 16.00 -8.68 -3.07
CA ILE A 88 15.49 -7.70 -4.04
C ILE A 88 15.71 -8.16 -5.47
N SER A 89 16.82 -8.82 -5.76
CA SER A 89 17.13 -9.36 -7.09
C SER A 89 16.06 -10.37 -7.56
N ASN A 90 15.54 -11.18 -6.64
CA ASN A 90 14.43 -12.10 -6.92
C ASN A 90 13.11 -11.36 -7.12
N LEU A 91 12.92 -10.24 -6.42
CA LEU A 91 11.75 -9.39 -6.58
C LEU A 91 11.80 -8.55 -7.85
N THR A 92 12.95 -8.33 -8.48
CA THR A 92 13.04 -7.64 -9.78
C THR A 92 12.86 -8.59 -10.96
N ASN A 93 13.30 -9.84 -10.82
CA ASN A 93 13.08 -10.87 -11.83
C ASN A 93 11.59 -11.25 -11.88
N GLN A 94 11.00 -11.17 -13.07
CA GLN A 94 9.56 -11.36 -13.28
C GLN A 94 9.19 -12.84 -13.49
N ASP A 95 10.11 -13.77 -13.27
CA ASP A 95 9.82 -15.19 -13.44
C ASP A 95 8.96 -15.70 -12.28
N SER A 96 7.74 -16.12 -12.64
CA SER A 96 6.74 -16.73 -11.76
C SER A 96 7.21 -18.04 -11.08
N ASN A 97 8.43 -18.51 -11.34
CA ASN A 97 8.97 -19.77 -10.85
C ASN A 97 9.86 -19.67 -9.60
N TYR A 98 10.07 -18.47 -9.04
CA TYR A 98 10.94 -18.32 -7.86
C TYR A 98 10.24 -18.60 -6.51
N LEU A 99 8.96 -18.97 -6.53
CA LEU A 99 8.27 -19.51 -5.36
C LEU A 99 8.28 -21.04 -5.43
N LEU A 100 9.35 -21.67 -4.94
CA LEU A 100 9.39 -22.98 -4.26
C LEU A 100 10.77 -23.63 -4.41
N ASN A 101 11.52 -23.64 -3.30
CA ASN A 101 12.26 -24.80 -2.80
C ASN A 101 12.27 -24.72 -1.27
#